data_AF-A0A7R7J0F8-F1
#
_entry.id   AF-A0A7R7J0F8-F1
#
_cell.length_a   1.000
_cell.length_b   1.000
_cell.length_c   1.000
_cell.angle_alpha   90.00
_cell.angle_beta   90.00
_cell.angle_gamma   90.00
#
_symmetry.space_group_name_H-M   'P 1'
#
loop_
_entity.id
_entity.type
_entity.pdbx_description
1 polymer ?
#
loop_
_entity_poly.entity_id
_entity_poly.type
_entity_poly.pdbx_seq_one_letter_code
_entity_poly.pdbx_strand_id
1 'polypeptide(L)'
;MRATIFTSPTTPGRRCGDSRGAATPSSPLAHRIRRLARFWLAGCLALLLLVPTALHAADTAPAATLHFFWGVGCPHCAQAKPFIEDLKKKYPTLRVESWEVLEKRENIPRLMAMARARHKEATGVPVFIIGPEMFSGFSPETAKEVEQAVALAVQPVAPREPAAPKSAPSPALRLPLLGPVDAQSLSLPVFTVVVALLDSFNPCAFFVLFFLLSLLIHAHSRRRMLLIGGLFVFFSGLVYFVFMAAWLNLFLITGGLPAITFAAGIVALFVGAVNVKDFFYFGQGVSLSIPEQQKPKLFARMRKLLRAEALPSLLAGTTVLALAANSYELLCTAGFPMVFTRMLTLRELPAYGYYAYLAFYCVIYVLPLAVIVGIFTVKLGERKLTQWQGRVLKLVSGLMMLGLGLVLLIDPSLLNNPLGSAALLAVTLAVAALLALLARKRGAG
;
A
#
# COMPACT_ATOMS: atom_id res chain seq x y z
N MET A 1 1.55 62.87 -57.37
CA MET A 1 1.12 64.11 -58.05
C MET A 1 -0.34 64.38 -57.68
N ARG A 2 -0.58 65.41 -56.86
CA ARG A 2 -1.44 66.60 -57.13
C ARG A 2 -2.90 66.26 -57.54
N ALA A 3 -3.90 66.38 -56.67
CA ALA A 3 -4.54 67.59 -56.10
C ALA A 3 -5.45 68.34 -57.08
N THR A 4 -6.74 68.51 -56.72
CA THR A 4 -7.63 69.71 -56.84
C THR A 4 -9.10 69.25 -56.65
N ILE A 5 -9.96 69.73 -55.72
CA ILE A 5 -10.39 71.05 -55.20
C ILE A 5 -11.54 71.70 -56.00
N PHE A 6 -12.67 71.89 -55.27
CA PHE A 6 -13.77 72.88 -55.38
C PHE A 6 -14.64 72.89 -56.66
N THR A 7 -15.97 73.09 -56.61
CA THR A 7 -16.73 74.22 -56.02
C THR A 7 -18.24 73.86 -55.97
N SER A 8 -18.96 74.31 -54.93
CA SER A 8 -20.40 74.61 -54.99
C SER A 8 -20.63 76.00 -55.61
N PRO A 9 -21.84 76.36 -56.10
CA PRO A 9 -22.63 77.30 -55.26
C PRO A 9 -24.17 77.30 -55.44
N THR A 10 -24.82 77.93 -54.44
CA THR A 10 -25.98 78.86 -54.49
C THR A 10 -27.44 78.38 -54.63
N THR A 11 -28.14 78.55 -53.51
CA THR A 11 -29.57 78.92 -53.29
C THR A 11 -30.03 80.19 -54.05
N PRO A 12 -31.35 80.40 -54.23
CA PRO A 12 -32.09 81.32 -53.33
C PRO A 12 -33.54 80.86 -53.00
N GLY A 13 -34.07 81.34 -51.87
CA GLY A 13 -35.43 81.01 -51.38
C GLY A 13 -36.46 82.15 -51.41
N ARG A 14 -37.54 81.98 -50.61
CA ARG A 14 -38.75 82.81 -50.32
C ARG A 14 -40.02 82.30 -51.01
N ARG A 15 -41.25 82.39 -50.47
CA ARG A 15 -41.86 82.76 -49.16
C ARG A 15 -43.35 82.39 -49.23
N CYS A 16 -43.99 82.30 -48.05
CA CYS A 16 -45.40 82.58 -47.73
C CYS A 16 -46.53 81.62 -48.17
N GLY A 17 -47.34 81.24 -47.17
CA GLY A 17 -48.75 81.65 -47.18
C GLY A 17 -49.83 80.56 -47.28
N ASP A 18 -50.13 79.92 -46.14
CA ASP A 18 -51.48 79.73 -45.56
C ASP A 18 -52.66 79.22 -46.43
N SER A 19 -53.20 78.04 -46.09
CA SER A 19 -54.67 77.77 -46.13
C SER A 19 -55.05 76.43 -45.47
N ARG A 20 -55.53 76.55 -44.22
CA ARG A 20 -56.68 75.86 -43.61
C ARG A 20 -56.95 74.40 -44.05
N GLY A 21 -56.44 73.46 -43.25
CA GLY A 21 -56.82 72.05 -43.28
C GLY A 21 -58.25 71.82 -42.76
N ALA A 22 -59.05 71.14 -43.56
CA ALA A 22 -60.38 70.65 -43.20
C ALA A 22 -60.28 69.54 -42.14
N ALA A 23 -60.99 69.72 -41.03
CA ALA A 23 -61.18 68.71 -40.00
C ALA A 23 -62.08 67.59 -40.53
N THR A 24 -61.59 66.34 -40.54
CA THR A 24 -62.41 65.14 -40.74
C THR A 24 -62.86 64.61 -39.37
N PRO A 25 -64.12 64.14 -39.24
CA PRO A 25 -64.66 63.72 -37.95
C PRO A 25 -64.08 62.36 -37.57
N SER A 26 -63.36 62.32 -36.44
CA SER A 26 -62.90 61.05 -35.87
C SER A 26 -64.11 60.23 -35.41
N SER A 27 -64.27 59.05 -36.01
CA SER A 27 -65.39 58.15 -35.75
C SER A 27 -65.41 57.71 -34.27
N PRO A 28 -66.59 57.60 -33.63
CA PRO A 28 -66.73 57.20 -32.23
C PRO A 28 -66.17 55.79 -31.95
N LEU A 29 -65.94 55.00 -32.99
CA LEU A 29 -65.30 53.69 -32.95
C LEU A 29 -63.80 53.78 -32.58
N ALA A 30 -63.08 54.76 -33.13
CA ALA A 30 -61.64 54.93 -32.89
C ALA A 30 -61.34 55.32 -31.43
N HIS A 31 -62.24 56.10 -30.82
CA HIS A 31 -62.14 56.46 -29.41
C HIS A 31 -62.46 55.28 -28.47
N ARG A 32 -63.40 54.41 -28.83
CA ARG A 32 -63.71 53.19 -28.08
C ARG A 32 -62.57 52.17 -28.16
N ILE A 33 -61.96 51.99 -29.33
CA ILE A 33 -60.81 51.08 -29.51
C ILE A 33 -59.58 51.58 -28.74
N ARG A 34 -59.29 52.89 -28.74
CA ARG A 34 -58.17 53.44 -27.95
C ARG A 34 -58.41 53.34 -26.43
N ARG A 35 -59.66 53.46 -25.96
CA ARG A 35 -59.99 53.24 -24.55
C ARG A 35 -59.84 51.76 -24.17
N LEU A 36 -60.36 50.84 -24.98
CA LEU A 36 -60.19 49.40 -24.78
C LEU A 36 -58.72 48.98 -24.80
N ALA A 37 -57.91 49.52 -25.72
CA ALA A 37 -56.47 49.27 -25.75
C ALA A 37 -55.74 49.82 -24.53
N ARG A 38 -56.13 50.98 -24.00
CA ARG A 38 -55.57 51.53 -22.75
C ARG A 38 -55.98 50.73 -21.51
N PHE A 39 -57.22 50.24 -21.46
CA PHE A 39 -57.68 49.35 -20.39
C PHE A 39 -56.99 47.97 -20.47
N TRP A 40 -56.76 47.44 -21.67
CA TRP A 40 -55.98 46.22 -21.88
C TRP A 40 -54.50 46.42 -21.53
N LEU A 41 -53.88 47.54 -21.91
CA LEU A 41 -52.50 47.86 -21.53
C LEU A 41 -52.35 48.08 -20.03
N ALA A 42 -53.28 48.77 -19.37
CA ALA A 42 -53.28 48.94 -17.93
C ALA A 42 -53.56 47.62 -17.19
N GLY A 43 -54.43 46.76 -17.75
CA GLY A 43 -54.70 45.42 -17.24
C GLY A 43 -53.50 44.47 -17.38
N CYS A 44 -52.82 44.48 -18.53
CA CYS A 44 -51.59 43.73 -18.74
C CYS A 44 -50.45 44.24 -17.85
N LEU A 45 -50.33 45.56 -17.64
CA LEU A 45 -49.32 46.14 -16.75
C LEU A 45 -49.60 45.82 -15.28
N ALA A 46 -50.87 45.84 -14.85
CA ALA A 46 -51.29 45.41 -13.52
C ALA A 46 -51.10 43.90 -13.32
N LEU A 47 -51.36 43.08 -14.34
CA LEU A 47 -51.10 41.63 -14.30
C LEU A 47 -49.59 41.32 -14.27
N LEU A 48 -48.76 42.15 -14.90
CA LEU A 48 -47.29 42.06 -14.81
C LEU A 48 -46.76 42.45 -13.42
N LEU A 49 -47.48 43.33 -12.69
CA LEU A 49 -47.18 43.74 -11.32
C LEU A 49 -47.78 42.80 -10.25
N LEU A 50 -48.69 41.91 -10.63
CA LEU A 50 -49.34 40.90 -9.77
C LEU A 50 -48.76 39.49 -9.95
N VAL A 51 -47.74 39.31 -10.79
CA VAL A 51 -46.92 38.09 -10.73
C VAL A 51 -46.24 38.12 -9.36
N PRO A 52 -46.53 37.18 -8.44
CA PRO A 52 -45.76 37.10 -7.21
C PRO A 52 -44.31 36.96 -7.66
N THR A 53 -43.47 37.91 -7.25
CA THR A 53 -42.04 37.72 -7.29
C THR A 53 -41.84 36.44 -6.48
N ALA A 54 -41.71 35.32 -7.18
CA ALA A 54 -41.03 34.17 -6.63
C ALA A 54 -39.72 34.80 -6.17
N LEU A 55 -39.58 34.99 -4.86
CA LEU A 55 -38.28 35.09 -4.25
C LEU A 55 -37.56 33.89 -4.84
N HIS A 56 -36.73 34.15 -5.85
CA HIS A 56 -35.60 33.30 -6.09
C HIS A 56 -34.93 33.32 -4.72
N ALA A 57 -35.12 32.22 -3.97
CA ALA A 57 -34.08 31.81 -3.05
C ALA A 57 -32.83 31.95 -3.89
N ALA A 58 -32.02 32.96 -3.59
CA ALA A 58 -30.71 33.06 -4.20
C ALA A 58 -30.12 31.69 -3.95
N ASP A 59 -29.96 30.90 -5.00
CA ASP A 59 -29.14 29.69 -4.95
C ASP A 59 -27.78 30.24 -4.55
N THR A 60 -27.53 30.28 -3.24
CA THR A 60 -26.23 30.57 -2.69
C THR A 60 -25.34 29.51 -3.30
N ALA A 61 -24.56 29.92 -4.31
CA ALA A 61 -23.64 29.03 -4.99
C ALA A 61 -22.88 28.28 -3.89
N PRO A 62 -22.83 26.94 -3.93
CA PRO A 62 -22.30 26.16 -2.83
C PRO A 62 -20.86 26.60 -2.58
N ALA A 63 -20.54 26.89 -1.31
CA ALA A 63 -19.21 27.38 -0.93
C ALA A 63 -18.13 26.34 -1.28
N ALA A 64 -18.49 25.06 -1.22
CA ALA A 64 -17.65 23.95 -1.66
C ALA A 64 -18.50 22.76 -2.15
N THR A 65 -17.89 21.92 -2.99
CA THR A 65 -18.48 20.63 -3.40
C THR A 65 -17.62 19.48 -2.89
N LEU A 66 -18.24 18.56 -2.13
CA LEU A 66 -17.65 17.30 -1.69
C LEU A 66 -18.13 16.18 -2.63
N HIS A 67 -17.21 15.51 -3.30
CA HIS A 67 -17.52 14.32 -4.09
C HIS A 67 -17.28 13.06 -3.26
N PHE A 68 -18.32 12.24 -3.11
CA PHE A 68 -18.30 10.98 -2.36
C PHE A 68 -18.49 9.81 -3.33
N PHE A 69 -17.42 9.05 -3.57
CA PHE A 69 -17.45 7.84 -4.39
C PHE A 69 -17.62 6.61 -3.49
N TRP A 70 -18.58 5.75 -3.80
CA TRP A 70 -18.95 4.60 -2.97
C TRP A 70 -19.32 3.38 -3.82
N GLY A 71 -19.51 2.22 -3.16
CA GLY A 71 -19.83 0.96 -3.82
C GLY A 71 -20.97 0.20 -3.16
N VAL A 72 -21.82 -0.49 -3.93
CA VAL A 72 -22.78 -1.47 -3.39
C VAL A 72 -22.03 -2.65 -2.77
N GLY A 73 -22.41 -3.06 -1.56
CA GLY A 73 -21.74 -4.13 -0.82
C GLY A 73 -20.44 -3.74 -0.10
N CYS A 74 -20.05 -2.45 -0.12
CA CYS A 74 -18.87 -1.93 0.58
C CYS A 74 -19.18 -1.62 2.07
N PRO A 75 -18.58 -2.34 3.05
CA PRO A 75 -18.87 -2.15 4.48
C PRO A 75 -18.48 -0.75 4.99
N HIS A 76 -17.32 -0.26 4.59
CA HIS A 76 -16.84 1.08 4.98
C HIS A 76 -17.69 2.20 4.37
N CYS A 77 -18.26 1.99 3.18
CA CYS A 77 -19.18 2.93 2.56
C CYS A 77 -20.51 3.01 3.31
N ALA A 78 -20.99 1.88 3.85
CA ALA A 78 -22.19 1.87 4.68
C ALA A 78 -21.98 2.66 5.99
N GLN A 79 -20.80 2.57 6.59
CA GLN A 79 -20.41 3.35 7.77
C GLN A 79 -20.25 4.85 7.47
N ALA A 80 -19.82 5.20 6.26
CA ALA A 80 -19.67 6.60 5.82
C ALA A 80 -20.99 7.33 5.54
N LYS A 81 -22.05 6.61 5.16
CA LYS A 81 -23.34 7.22 4.77
C LYS A 81 -23.96 8.08 5.89
N PRO A 82 -24.07 7.62 7.14
CA PRO A 82 -24.55 8.47 8.25
C PRO A 82 -23.73 9.74 8.43
N PHE A 83 -22.40 9.63 8.35
CA PHE A 83 -21.50 10.78 8.46
C PHE A 83 -21.71 11.81 7.34
N ILE A 84 -21.95 11.37 6.11
CA ILE A 84 -22.29 12.26 5.00
C ILE A 84 -23.61 13.01 5.25
N GLU A 85 -24.62 12.33 5.79
CA GLU A 85 -25.89 12.97 6.14
C GLU A 85 -25.74 13.99 7.28
N ASP A 86 -24.91 13.69 8.27
CA ASP A 86 -24.59 14.63 9.35
C ASP A 86 -23.78 15.84 8.85
N LEU A 87 -22.85 15.65 7.90
CA LEU A 87 -22.12 16.74 7.25
C LEU A 87 -23.05 17.69 6.48
N LYS A 88 -24.03 17.15 5.74
CA LYS A 88 -25.03 17.98 5.02
C LYS A 88 -25.85 18.84 5.99
N LYS A 89 -26.22 18.30 7.15
CA LYS A 89 -26.94 19.05 8.19
C LYS A 89 -26.07 20.12 8.83
N LYS A 90 -24.79 19.79 9.09
CA LYS A 90 -23.84 20.68 9.77
C LYS A 90 -23.33 21.82 8.88
N TYR A 91 -23.24 21.60 7.58
CA TYR A 91 -22.79 22.58 6.59
C TYR A 91 -23.82 22.74 5.46
N PRO A 92 -24.89 23.56 5.65
CA PRO A 92 -25.96 23.71 4.66
C PRO A 92 -25.51 24.28 3.30
N THR A 93 -24.37 24.98 3.27
CA THR A 93 -23.76 25.56 2.07
C THR A 93 -22.82 24.59 1.33
N LEU A 94 -22.61 23.37 1.86
CA LEU A 94 -21.83 22.31 1.24
C LEU A 94 -22.70 21.49 0.27
N ARG A 95 -22.29 21.44 -1.00
CA ARG A 95 -22.90 20.51 -1.96
C ARG A 95 -22.20 19.16 -1.88
N VAL A 96 -22.94 18.09 -1.63
CA VAL A 96 -22.39 16.72 -1.63
C VAL A 96 -22.87 15.98 -2.88
N GLU A 97 -21.94 15.58 -3.75
CA GLU A 97 -22.22 14.77 -4.93
C GLU A 97 -21.80 13.32 -4.68
N SER A 98 -22.75 12.40 -4.71
CA SER A 98 -22.49 10.98 -4.44
C SER A 98 -22.49 10.16 -5.73
N TRP A 99 -21.44 9.36 -5.94
CA TRP A 99 -21.22 8.57 -7.16
C TRP A 99 -20.98 7.10 -6.79
N GLU A 100 -21.84 6.20 -7.24
CA GLU A 100 -21.63 4.77 -7.08
C GLU A 100 -20.71 4.27 -8.21
N VAL A 101 -19.69 3.46 -7.91
CA VAL A 101 -18.67 3.05 -8.90
C VAL A 101 -18.55 1.54 -9.14
N LEU A 102 -19.18 0.69 -8.34
CA LEU A 102 -19.07 -0.78 -8.52
C LEU A 102 -20.11 -1.30 -9.51
N GLU A 103 -21.38 -0.94 -9.33
CA GLU A 103 -22.46 -1.29 -10.27
C GLU A 103 -22.49 -0.30 -11.44
N LYS A 104 -22.32 1.00 -11.16
CA LYS A 104 -22.26 2.07 -12.16
C LYS A 104 -20.82 2.39 -12.55
N ARG A 105 -20.20 1.45 -13.28
CA ARG A 105 -18.80 1.56 -13.74
C ARG A 105 -18.50 2.80 -14.58
N GLU A 106 -19.52 3.43 -15.17
CA GLU A 106 -19.41 4.72 -15.87
C GLU A 106 -18.87 5.87 -15.00
N ASN A 107 -18.93 5.74 -13.67
CA ASN A 107 -18.40 6.73 -12.73
C ASN A 107 -16.91 6.51 -12.40
N ILE A 108 -16.33 5.37 -12.76
CA ILE A 108 -14.90 5.06 -12.52
C ILE A 108 -13.98 6.06 -13.25
N PRO A 109 -14.19 6.39 -14.55
CA PRO A 109 -13.38 7.40 -15.23
C PRO A 109 -13.38 8.76 -14.52
N ARG A 110 -14.52 9.15 -13.94
CA ARG A 110 -14.64 10.39 -13.16
C ARG A 110 -13.80 10.34 -11.89
N LEU A 111 -13.89 9.25 -11.13
CA LEU A 111 -13.04 9.03 -9.94
C LEU A 111 -11.55 9.09 -10.31
N MET A 112 -11.15 8.39 -11.37
CA MET A 112 -9.76 8.36 -11.82
C MET A 112 -9.26 9.72 -12.29
N ALA A 113 -10.07 10.46 -13.06
CA ALA A 113 -9.72 11.80 -13.51
C ALA A 113 -9.54 12.76 -12.34
N MET A 114 -10.44 12.72 -11.35
CA MET A 114 -10.37 13.58 -10.17
C MET A 114 -9.19 13.22 -9.24
N ALA A 115 -8.87 11.94 -9.11
CA ALA A 115 -7.71 11.48 -8.35
C ALA A 115 -6.40 11.92 -9.02
N ARG A 116 -6.26 11.69 -10.34
CA ARG A 116 -5.09 12.08 -11.13
C ARG A 116 -4.83 13.58 -11.11
N ALA A 117 -5.88 14.40 -11.16
CA ALA A 117 -5.78 15.86 -11.04
C ALA A 117 -5.17 16.33 -9.70
N ARG A 118 -5.09 15.44 -8.71
CA ARG A 118 -4.50 15.69 -7.38
C ARG A 118 -3.22 14.91 -7.16
N HIS A 119 -2.66 14.30 -8.20
CA HIS A 119 -1.48 13.42 -8.13
C HIS A 119 -1.66 12.27 -7.11
N LYS A 120 -2.90 11.77 -6.97
CA LYS A 120 -3.23 10.64 -6.11
C LYS A 120 -3.92 9.55 -6.92
N GLU A 121 -3.96 8.33 -6.38
CA GLU A 121 -4.69 7.20 -6.98
C GLU A 121 -5.81 6.71 -6.06
N ALA A 122 -6.96 6.41 -6.65
CA ALA A 122 -8.08 5.81 -5.94
C ALA A 122 -8.02 4.28 -6.10
N THR A 123 -7.62 3.58 -5.05
CA THR A 123 -7.43 2.12 -5.07
C THR A 123 -8.64 1.34 -4.52
N GLY A 124 -9.64 2.04 -3.99
CA GLY A 124 -10.86 1.44 -3.44
C GLY A 124 -11.89 2.50 -3.04
N VAL A 125 -13.04 2.07 -2.52
CA VAL A 125 -14.10 2.95 -2.00
C VAL A 125 -14.33 2.69 -0.50
N PRO A 126 -14.78 3.68 0.28
CA PRO A 126 -15.21 5.02 -0.14
C PRO A 126 -14.05 5.99 -0.43
N VAL A 127 -14.27 6.97 -1.32
CA VAL A 127 -13.34 8.08 -1.58
C VAL A 127 -14.07 9.41 -1.42
N PHE A 128 -13.44 10.36 -0.74
CA PHE A 128 -13.94 11.72 -0.52
C PHE A 128 -13.00 12.71 -1.18
N ILE A 129 -13.51 13.60 -2.02
CA ILE A 129 -12.73 14.61 -2.74
C ILE A 129 -13.34 15.99 -2.52
N ILE A 130 -12.56 16.93 -1.99
CA ILE A 130 -12.98 18.33 -1.78
C ILE A 130 -11.80 19.27 -1.99
N GLY A 131 -11.96 20.25 -2.88
CA GLY A 131 -10.84 21.15 -3.24
C GLY A 131 -9.61 20.34 -3.69
N PRO A 132 -8.37 20.64 -3.24
CA PRO A 132 -7.18 19.85 -3.57
C PRO A 132 -7.09 18.52 -2.81
N GLU A 133 -7.93 18.30 -1.80
CA GLU A 133 -7.83 17.13 -0.92
C GLU A 133 -8.58 15.91 -1.44
N MET A 134 -8.05 14.74 -1.10
CA MET A 134 -8.64 13.44 -1.37
C MET A 134 -8.30 12.48 -0.24
N PHE A 135 -9.33 11.81 0.27
CA PHE A 135 -9.28 10.85 1.37
C PHE A 135 -9.85 9.51 0.89
N SER A 136 -9.18 8.41 1.22
CA SER A 136 -9.57 7.06 0.81
C SER A 136 -9.82 6.18 2.04
N GLY A 137 -10.90 5.40 2.02
CA GLY A 137 -11.34 4.61 3.17
C GLY A 137 -12.19 5.42 4.15
N PHE A 138 -12.70 4.75 5.20
CA PHE A 138 -13.47 5.41 6.25
C PHE A 138 -13.13 4.84 7.64
N SER A 139 -12.68 5.72 8.53
CA SER A 139 -12.43 5.48 9.96
C SER A 139 -12.82 6.74 10.77
N PRO A 140 -12.88 6.67 12.11
CA PRO A 140 -13.14 7.85 12.95
C PRO A 140 -12.13 8.99 12.73
N GLU A 141 -10.88 8.67 12.39
CA GLU A 141 -9.83 9.63 12.06
C GLU A 141 -10.11 10.28 10.70
N THR A 142 -10.41 9.46 9.67
CA THR A 142 -10.75 9.97 8.34
C THR A 142 -12.01 10.86 8.38
N ALA A 143 -12.99 10.53 9.22
CA ALA A 143 -14.18 11.36 9.40
C ALA A 143 -13.82 12.78 9.90
N LYS A 144 -12.91 12.88 10.88
CA LYS A 144 -12.41 14.17 11.38
C LYS A 144 -11.64 14.94 10.32
N GLU A 145 -10.79 14.27 9.55
CA GLU A 145 -9.99 14.89 8.48
C GLU A 145 -10.88 15.44 7.36
N VAL A 146 -11.87 14.65 6.91
CA VAL A 146 -12.84 15.08 5.89
C VAL A 146 -13.66 16.27 6.41
N GLU A 147 -14.11 16.22 7.66
CA GLU A 147 -14.85 17.33 8.27
C GLU A 147 -14.01 18.61 8.40
N GLN A 148 -12.73 18.50 8.77
CA GLN A 148 -11.82 19.65 8.81
C GLN A 148 -11.60 20.24 7.41
N ALA A 149 -11.41 19.40 6.39
CA ALA A 149 -11.27 19.87 5.01
C ALA A 149 -12.55 20.56 4.51
N VAL A 150 -13.73 20.04 4.87
CA VAL A 150 -15.03 20.68 4.62
C VAL A 150 -15.13 22.02 5.34
N ALA A 151 -14.79 22.09 6.62
CA ALA A 151 -14.84 23.32 7.41
C ALA A 151 -13.92 24.41 6.84
N LEU A 152 -12.77 24.02 6.28
CA LEU A 152 -11.85 24.94 5.61
C LEU A 152 -12.36 25.38 4.23
N ALA A 153 -12.96 24.48 3.47
CA ALA A 153 -13.46 24.76 2.12
C ALA A 153 -14.75 25.60 2.11
N VAL A 154 -15.56 25.52 3.16
CA VAL A 154 -16.80 26.29 3.30
C VAL A 154 -16.55 27.74 3.78
N GLN A 155 -15.35 28.05 4.29
CA GLN A 155 -14.98 29.42 4.67
C GLN A 155 -14.54 30.25 3.45
N PRO A 156 -14.98 31.51 3.31
CA PRO A 156 -14.58 32.38 2.22
C PRO A 156 -13.14 32.87 2.46
N VAL A 157 -12.15 32.26 1.80
CA VAL A 157 -10.77 32.75 1.80
C VAL A 157 -10.22 32.80 0.38
N ALA A 158 -9.53 33.92 0.10
CA ALA A 158 -8.96 34.34 -1.18
C ALA A 158 -8.09 33.30 -1.92
N PRO A 159 -7.86 33.48 -3.24
CA PRO A 159 -7.12 32.53 -4.07
C PRO A 159 -5.71 32.29 -3.51
N ARG A 160 -5.40 31.04 -3.18
CA ARG A 160 -4.08 30.63 -2.69
C ARG A 160 -3.26 30.09 -3.87
N GLU A 161 -2.05 30.61 -4.03
CA GLU A 161 -1.01 30.00 -4.88
C GLU A 161 -0.75 28.53 -4.48
N PRO A 162 -0.25 27.69 -5.40
CA PRO A 162 -0.05 26.27 -5.14
C PRO A 162 1.00 26.08 -4.04
N ALA A 163 0.55 25.75 -2.83
CA ALA A 163 1.45 25.34 -1.76
C ALA A 163 1.98 23.93 -2.08
N ALA A 164 3.31 23.78 -1.98
CA ALA A 164 4.02 22.50 -2.05
C ALA A 164 3.35 21.42 -1.18
N PRO A 165 3.41 20.13 -1.58
CA PRO A 165 2.66 19.06 -0.94
C PRO A 165 3.06 18.94 0.54
N LYS A 166 2.14 19.28 1.44
CA LYS A 166 2.23 18.89 2.84
C LYS A 166 1.87 17.42 2.94
N SER A 167 2.85 16.60 3.28
CA SER A 167 2.67 15.20 3.63
C SER A 167 1.68 15.07 4.80
N ALA A 168 0.73 14.13 4.66
CA ALA A 168 -0.22 13.79 5.70
C ALA A 168 0.49 13.34 6.99
N PRO A 169 -0.09 13.60 8.19
CA PRO A 169 0.49 13.12 9.44
C PRO A 169 0.50 11.60 9.43
N SER A 170 1.69 11.00 9.56
CA SER A 170 1.84 9.54 9.64
C SER A 170 1.96 9.06 11.08
N PRO A 171 1.47 7.85 11.40
CA PRO A 171 1.52 7.30 12.74
C PRO A 171 2.98 7.13 13.22
N ALA A 172 3.29 7.72 14.36
CA ALA A 172 4.60 7.64 14.99
C ALA A 172 4.90 6.22 15.50
N LEU A 173 6.11 5.72 15.22
CA LEU A 173 6.58 4.40 15.59
C LEU A 173 7.44 4.51 16.85
N ARG A 174 6.96 4.00 17.99
CA ARG A 174 7.75 4.05 19.24
C ARG A 174 8.71 2.87 19.29
N LEU A 175 10.00 3.14 19.26
CA LEU A 175 11.05 2.14 19.44
C LEU A 175 11.42 2.03 20.93
N PRO A 176 11.54 0.81 21.49
CA PRO A 176 12.08 0.64 22.83
C PRO A 176 13.56 1.04 22.79
N LEU A 177 13.96 1.94 23.69
CA LEU A 177 15.28 2.60 23.84
C LEU A 177 15.46 3.97 23.13
N LEU A 178 14.71 4.28 22.07
CA LEU A 178 14.93 5.50 21.25
C LEU A 178 13.77 6.51 21.26
N GLY A 179 12.61 6.16 21.84
CA GLY A 179 11.45 7.06 21.92
C GLY A 179 10.56 7.04 20.66
N PRO A 180 9.61 8.01 20.52
CA PRO A 180 8.77 8.12 19.34
C PRO A 180 9.61 8.56 18.13
N VAL A 181 9.70 7.69 17.12
CA VAL A 181 10.40 7.97 15.86
C VAL A 181 9.35 7.95 14.75
N ASP A 182 9.25 9.03 13.97
CA ASP A 182 8.34 9.06 12.83
C ASP A 182 8.71 7.93 11.84
N ALA A 183 7.72 7.14 11.42
CA ALA A 183 7.94 6.10 10.40
C ALA A 183 8.37 6.69 9.05
N GLN A 184 8.21 8.01 8.85
CA GLN A 184 8.76 8.77 7.74
C GLN A 184 10.17 9.32 8.00
N SER A 185 10.64 9.41 9.26
CA SER A 185 11.99 9.87 9.61
C SER A 185 13.04 8.75 9.62
N LEU A 186 12.61 7.49 9.60
CA LEU A 186 13.50 6.38 9.23
C LEU A 186 13.68 6.41 7.72
N SER A 187 14.88 6.81 7.29
CA SER A 187 15.25 6.75 5.88
C SER A 187 15.08 5.30 5.40
N LEU A 188 14.51 5.13 4.20
CA LEU A 188 14.34 3.84 3.51
C LEU A 188 15.55 2.89 3.68
N PRO A 189 16.81 3.37 3.63
CA PRO A 189 17.99 2.54 3.89
C PRO A 189 18.03 1.94 5.30
N VAL A 190 17.72 2.71 6.34
CA VAL A 190 17.74 2.20 7.73
C VAL A 190 16.64 1.16 7.93
N PHE A 191 15.44 1.42 7.41
CA PHE A 191 14.36 0.44 7.44
C PHE A 191 14.77 -0.86 6.72
N THR A 192 15.42 -0.75 5.56
CA THR A 192 15.93 -1.91 4.81
C THR A 192 16.93 -2.72 5.65
N VAL A 193 17.89 -2.06 6.29
CA VAL A 193 18.90 -2.74 7.13
C VAL A 193 18.25 -3.45 8.31
N VAL A 194 17.34 -2.78 9.03
CA VAL A 194 16.69 -3.37 10.20
C VAL A 194 15.87 -4.60 9.81
N VAL A 195 15.02 -4.50 8.79
CA VAL A 195 14.15 -5.62 8.39
C VAL A 195 14.98 -6.76 7.82
N ALA A 196 15.97 -6.48 6.95
CA ALA A 196 16.83 -7.51 6.38
C ALA A 196 17.69 -8.23 7.44
N LEU A 197 18.16 -7.51 8.46
CA LEU A 197 18.86 -8.14 9.58
C LEU A 197 17.92 -9.02 10.40
N LEU A 198 16.73 -8.55 10.74
CA LEU A 198 15.75 -9.37 11.47
C LEU A 198 15.41 -10.66 10.70
N ASP A 199 15.26 -10.55 9.38
CA ASP A 199 15.01 -11.67 8.49
C ASP A 199 16.22 -12.64 8.39
N SER A 200 17.45 -12.12 8.36
CA SER A 200 18.66 -12.95 8.32
C SER A 200 18.88 -13.82 9.57
N PHE A 201 18.31 -13.40 10.71
CA PHE A 201 18.33 -14.14 11.97
C PHE A 201 17.02 -14.92 12.23
N ASN A 202 16.32 -15.30 11.16
CA ASN A 202 15.16 -16.17 11.28
C ASN A 202 15.58 -17.64 11.53
N PRO A 203 14.71 -18.45 12.14
CA PRO A 203 15.06 -19.80 12.55
C PRO A 203 15.09 -20.83 11.41
N CYS A 204 14.52 -20.54 10.25
CA CYS A 204 14.74 -21.32 9.02
C CYS A 204 16.12 -21.05 8.41
N ALA A 205 16.58 -19.80 8.39
CA ALA A 205 17.94 -19.44 7.95
C ALA A 205 18.98 -20.19 8.78
N PHE A 206 18.76 -20.35 10.08
CA PHE A 206 19.63 -21.16 10.92
C PHE A 206 19.64 -22.65 10.55
N PHE A 207 18.51 -23.23 10.12
CA PHE A 207 18.46 -24.62 9.65
C PHE A 207 19.23 -24.81 8.34
N VAL A 208 19.01 -23.89 7.39
CA VAL A 208 19.74 -23.81 6.11
C VAL A 208 21.23 -23.66 6.37
N LEU A 209 21.62 -22.78 7.30
CA LEU A 209 23.00 -22.59 7.74
C LEU A 209 23.59 -23.89 8.31
N PHE A 210 22.90 -24.58 9.22
CA PHE A 210 23.42 -25.82 9.81
C PHE A 210 23.62 -26.91 8.78
N PHE A 211 22.69 -27.00 7.84
CA PHE A 211 22.82 -27.89 6.72
C PHE A 211 24.06 -27.54 5.87
N LEU A 212 24.27 -26.26 5.55
CA LEU A 212 25.47 -25.77 4.89
C LEU A 212 26.75 -26.13 5.67
N LEU A 213 26.81 -25.84 6.96
CA LEU A 213 27.97 -26.16 7.81
C LEU A 213 28.28 -27.67 7.82
N SER A 214 27.25 -28.52 7.89
CA SER A 214 27.40 -29.97 7.81
C SER A 214 27.94 -30.44 6.46
N LEU A 215 27.80 -29.66 5.38
CA LEU A 215 28.43 -29.98 4.10
C LEU A 215 29.88 -29.53 4.07
N LEU A 216 30.14 -28.32 4.55
CA LEU A 216 31.47 -27.72 4.53
C LEU A 216 32.47 -28.56 5.33
N ILE A 217 32.06 -29.17 6.45
CA ILE A 217 32.95 -30.02 7.27
C ILE A 217 33.49 -31.24 6.49
N HIS A 218 32.78 -31.72 5.47
CA HIS A 218 33.18 -32.87 4.65
C HIS A 218 33.96 -32.48 3.39
N ALA A 219 34.15 -31.18 3.11
CA ALA A 219 34.87 -30.71 1.93
C ALA A 219 36.40 -30.79 2.09
N HIS A 220 36.90 -30.91 3.33
CA HIS A 220 38.31 -31.09 3.74
C HIS A 220 39.34 -30.05 3.27
N SER A 221 39.03 -29.15 2.33
CA SER A 221 39.94 -28.08 1.87
C SER A 221 39.29 -26.70 1.89
N ARG A 222 40.05 -25.68 2.32
CA ARG A 222 39.57 -24.30 2.44
C ARG A 222 39.05 -23.74 1.12
N ARG A 223 39.71 -24.04 0.00
CA ARG A 223 39.27 -23.63 -1.35
C ARG A 223 37.93 -24.24 -1.73
N ARG A 224 37.72 -25.54 -1.44
CA ARG A 224 36.44 -26.21 -1.69
C ARG A 224 35.35 -25.68 -0.76
N MET A 225 35.67 -25.42 0.50
CA MET A 225 34.71 -24.83 1.45
C MET A 225 34.24 -23.44 1.00
N LEU A 226 35.16 -22.55 0.58
CA LEU A 226 34.80 -21.24 0.05
C LEU A 226 33.97 -21.32 -1.23
N LEU A 227 34.30 -22.26 -2.12
CA LEU A 227 33.56 -22.43 -3.37
C LEU A 227 32.14 -22.95 -3.12
N ILE A 228 31.97 -23.98 -2.30
CA ILE A 228 30.65 -24.54 -1.95
C ILE A 228 29.84 -23.50 -1.15
N GLY A 229 30.44 -22.91 -0.11
CA GLY A 229 29.77 -21.94 0.75
C GLY A 229 29.44 -20.65 0.03
N GLY A 230 30.34 -20.13 -0.81
CA GLY A 230 30.10 -18.94 -1.62
C GLY A 230 29.01 -19.16 -2.66
N LEU A 231 29.01 -20.32 -3.33
CA LEU A 231 27.94 -20.67 -4.28
C LEU A 231 26.58 -20.77 -3.57
N PHE A 232 26.56 -21.38 -2.38
CA PHE A 232 25.37 -21.47 -1.56
C PHE A 232 24.83 -20.09 -1.17
N VAL A 233 25.69 -19.21 -0.63
CA VAL A 233 25.36 -17.82 -0.27
C VAL A 233 24.84 -17.04 -1.48
N PHE A 234 25.48 -17.20 -2.64
CA PHE A 234 25.06 -16.54 -3.87
C PHE A 234 23.66 -16.99 -4.31
N PHE A 235 23.40 -18.29 -4.38
CA PHE A 235 22.07 -18.79 -4.75
C PHE A 235 21.01 -18.48 -3.69
N SER A 236 21.36 -18.44 -2.41
CA SER A 236 20.47 -17.93 -1.36
C SER A 236 20.01 -16.50 -1.68
N GLY A 237 20.96 -15.58 -1.90
CA GLY A 237 20.63 -14.20 -2.25
C GLY A 237 19.86 -14.08 -3.58
N LEU A 238 20.22 -14.87 -4.59
CA LEU A 238 19.58 -14.85 -5.90
C LEU A 238 18.11 -15.33 -5.84
N VAL A 239 17.87 -16.47 -5.20
CA VAL A 239 16.50 -17.01 -5.02
C VAL A 239 15.66 -16.02 -4.22
N TYR A 240 16.23 -15.45 -3.16
CA TYR A 240 15.54 -14.45 -2.35
C TYR A 240 15.18 -13.21 -3.17
N PHE A 241 16.11 -12.70 -3.96
CA PHE A 241 15.89 -11.56 -4.84
C PHE A 241 14.79 -11.85 -5.87
N VAL A 242 14.84 -13.01 -6.54
CA VAL A 242 13.82 -13.42 -7.54
C VAL A 242 12.45 -13.51 -6.89
N PHE A 243 12.36 -14.08 -5.68
CA PHE A 243 11.13 -14.15 -4.93
C PHE A 243 10.58 -12.77 -4.56
N MET A 244 11.42 -11.90 -3.99
CA MET A 244 11.04 -10.53 -3.65
C MET A 244 10.60 -9.74 -4.89
N ALA A 245 11.30 -9.92 -6.01
CA ALA A 245 10.96 -9.28 -7.28
C ALA A 245 9.61 -9.78 -7.81
N ALA A 246 9.37 -11.10 -7.80
CA ALA A 246 8.08 -11.67 -8.19
C ALA A 246 6.94 -11.11 -7.33
N TRP A 247 7.18 -11.02 -6.03
CA TRP A 247 6.21 -10.48 -5.07
C TRP A 247 5.92 -9.00 -5.26
N LEU A 248 6.98 -8.19 -5.46
CA LEU A 248 6.87 -6.76 -5.75
C LEU A 248 6.01 -6.53 -7.00
N ASN A 249 6.28 -7.26 -8.09
CA ASN A 249 5.52 -7.13 -9.33
C ASN A 249 4.07 -7.57 -9.14
N LEU A 250 3.83 -8.63 -8.35
CA LEU A 250 2.47 -9.03 -8.00
C LEU A 250 1.72 -7.93 -7.25
N PHE A 251 2.36 -7.26 -6.29
CA PHE A 251 1.77 -6.14 -5.55
C PHE A 251 1.56 -4.88 -6.40
N LEU A 252 2.46 -4.57 -7.33
CA LEU A 252 2.27 -3.48 -8.28
C LEU A 252 1.05 -3.71 -9.18
N ILE A 253 0.74 -4.97 -9.53
CA ILE A 253 -0.40 -5.31 -10.39
C ILE A 253 -1.72 -5.42 -9.61
N THR A 254 -1.69 -6.00 -8.41
CA THR A 254 -2.91 -6.43 -7.69
C THR A 254 -3.25 -5.60 -6.45
N GLY A 255 -2.38 -4.67 -6.02
CA GLY A 255 -2.63 -3.80 -4.86
C GLY A 255 -2.61 -4.50 -3.49
N GLY A 256 -2.31 -5.80 -3.47
CA GLY A 256 -2.30 -6.65 -2.27
C GLY A 256 -3.49 -7.61 -2.24
N LEU A 257 -3.21 -8.90 -2.03
CA LEU A 257 -4.25 -9.93 -1.93
C LEU A 257 -4.30 -10.48 -0.50
N PRO A 258 -5.27 -10.04 0.34
CA PRO A 258 -5.47 -10.59 1.68
C PRO A 258 -5.58 -12.12 1.71
N ALA A 259 -6.12 -12.70 0.64
CA ALA A 259 -6.22 -14.15 0.45
C ALA A 259 -4.85 -14.86 0.44
N ILE A 260 -3.81 -14.23 -0.12
CA ILE A 260 -2.47 -14.81 -0.15
C ILE A 260 -1.82 -14.75 1.23
N THR A 261 -1.97 -13.62 1.94
CA THR A 261 -1.49 -13.50 3.33
C THR A 261 -2.18 -14.50 4.25
N PHE A 262 -3.48 -14.69 4.08
CA PHE A 262 -4.25 -15.71 4.80
C PHE A 262 -3.75 -17.14 4.51
N ALA A 263 -3.57 -17.48 3.22
CA ALA A 263 -3.04 -18.79 2.82
C ALA A 263 -1.63 -19.03 3.39
N ALA A 264 -0.75 -18.03 3.35
CA ALA A 264 0.58 -18.09 3.93
C ALA A 264 0.54 -18.29 5.46
N GLY A 265 -0.37 -17.61 6.16
CA GLY A 265 -0.60 -17.79 7.59
C GLY A 265 -1.00 -19.23 7.95
N ILE A 266 -1.90 -19.85 7.18
CA ILE A 266 -2.31 -21.25 7.38
C ILE A 266 -1.14 -22.22 7.16
N VAL A 267 -0.35 -22.02 6.10
CA VAL A 267 0.84 -22.85 5.84
C VAL A 267 1.86 -22.70 6.96
N ALA A 268 2.11 -21.47 7.43
CA ALA A 268 3.02 -21.19 8.54
C ALA A 268 2.57 -21.87 9.85
N LEU A 269 1.25 -21.85 10.15
CA LEU A 269 0.70 -22.55 11.31
C LEU A 269 0.91 -24.07 11.22
N PHE A 270 0.62 -24.67 10.05
CA PHE A 270 0.79 -26.11 9.85
C PHE A 270 2.26 -26.53 10.02
N VAL A 271 3.18 -25.86 9.32
CA VAL A 271 4.63 -26.17 9.39
C VAL A 271 5.18 -25.89 10.78
N GLY A 272 4.76 -24.79 11.41
CA GLY A 272 5.13 -24.43 12.78
C GLY A 272 4.71 -25.49 13.79
N ALA A 273 3.47 -25.99 13.68
CA ALA A 273 2.96 -27.05 14.55
C ALA A 273 3.75 -28.36 14.40
N VAL A 274 4.10 -28.75 13.16
CA VAL A 274 4.95 -29.92 12.91
C VAL A 274 6.35 -29.75 13.52
N ASN A 275 6.96 -28.57 13.42
CA ASN A 275 8.27 -28.28 14.00
C ASN A 275 8.26 -28.30 15.54
N VAL A 276 7.20 -27.77 16.18
CA VAL A 276 7.03 -27.87 17.64
C VAL A 276 6.79 -29.31 18.08
N LYS A 277 5.95 -30.07 17.36
CA LYS A 277 5.75 -31.51 17.63
C LYS A 277 7.07 -32.27 17.56
N ASP A 278 7.89 -32.02 16.54
CA ASP A 278 9.19 -32.67 16.35
C ASP A 278 10.18 -32.42 17.49
N PHE A 279 10.02 -31.35 18.27
CA PHE A 279 10.82 -31.13 19.47
C PHE A 279 10.50 -32.14 20.59
N PHE A 280 9.21 -32.38 20.85
CA PHE A 280 8.75 -33.28 21.90
C PHE A 280 8.76 -34.76 21.48
N TYR A 281 8.34 -35.03 20.24
CA TYR A 281 8.21 -36.38 19.67
C TYR A 281 9.02 -36.49 18.38
N PHE A 282 10.35 -36.48 18.53
CA PHE A 282 11.28 -36.48 17.40
C PHE A 282 11.10 -37.74 16.54
N GLY A 283 10.70 -37.57 15.28
CA GLY A 283 10.58 -38.67 14.30
C GLY A 283 9.34 -39.56 14.43
N GLN A 284 8.39 -39.24 15.32
CA GLN A 284 7.11 -39.96 15.41
C GLN A 284 6.02 -39.24 14.59
N GLY A 285 5.33 -39.95 13.70
CA GLY A 285 4.26 -39.43 12.85
C GLY A 285 4.74 -38.52 11.69
N VAL A 286 3.92 -37.53 11.31
CA VAL A 286 4.25 -36.56 10.25
C VAL A 286 5.38 -35.65 10.72
N SER A 287 6.55 -35.76 10.09
CA SER A 287 7.73 -34.96 10.42
C SER A 287 8.29 -34.39 9.12
N LEU A 288 8.60 -33.09 9.10
CA LEU A 288 9.27 -32.43 7.97
C LEU A 288 10.79 -32.71 7.94
N SER A 289 11.27 -33.57 8.83
CA SER A 289 12.62 -34.13 8.78
C SER A 289 12.76 -35.17 7.68
N ILE A 290 13.95 -35.24 7.07
CA ILE A 290 14.34 -36.34 6.19
C ILE A 290 14.13 -37.69 6.92
N PRO A 291 13.36 -38.64 6.37
CA PRO A 291 13.11 -39.94 7.01
C PRO A 291 14.41 -40.71 7.25
N GLU A 292 14.57 -41.34 8.42
CA GLU A 292 15.77 -42.13 8.78
C GLU A 292 16.15 -43.18 7.72
N GLN A 293 15.16 -43.79 7.06
CA GLN A 293 15.37 -44.79 6.00
C GLN A 293 15.95 -44.18 4.71
N GLN A 294 15.72 -42.89 4.44
CA GLN A 294 16.18 -42.20 3.24
C GLN A 294 17.47 -41.38 3.47
N LYS A 295 17.77 -41.00 4.73
CA LYS A 295 19.02 -40.33 5.12
C LYS A 295 20.26 -41.02 4.53
N PRO A 296 20.53 -42.33 4.72
CA PRO A 296 21.76 -42.94 4.22
C PRO A 296 21.85 -42.92 2.69
N LYS A 297 20.74 -43.09 1.96
CA LYS A 297 20.72 -43.00 0.48
C LYS A 297 20.95 -41.57 -0.01
N LEU A 298 20.35 -40.58 0.64
CA LEU A 298 20.53 -39.16 0.33
C LEU A 298 21.97 -38.71 0.64
N PHE A 299 22.48 -39.01 1.83
CA PHE A 299 23.85 -38.70 2.22
C PHE A 299 24.88 -39.47 1.37
N ALA A 300 24.60 -40.70 0.92
CA ALA A 300 25.45 -41.41 -0.01
C ALA A 300 25.48 -40.75 -1.40
N ARG A 301 24.32 -40.33 -1.94
CA ARG A 301 24.25 -39.55 -3.20
C ARG A 301 24.96 -38.21 -3.08
N MET A 302 24.71 -37.48 -2.00
CA MET A 302 25.41 -36.22 -1.71
C MET A 302 26.93 -36.44 -1.56
N ARG A 303 27.36 -37.47 -0.85
CA ARG A 303 28.79 -37.79 -0.70
C ARG A 303 29.43 -38.21 -2.01
N LYS A 304 28.71 -38.91 -2.89
CA LYS A 304 29.17 -39.25 -4.24
C LYS A 304 29.33 -37.98 -5.11
N LEU A 305 28.43 -37.01 -4.98
CA LEU A 305 28.53 -35.70 -5.63
C LEU A 305 29.66 -34.83 -5.06
N LEU A 306 29.87 -34.87 -3.73
CA LEU A 306 30.92 -34.11 -3.04
C LEU A 306 32.32 -34.74 -3.19
N ARG A 307 32.41 -36.06 -3.40
CA ARG A 307 33.65 -36.79 -3.69
C ARG A 307 33.99 -36.86 -5.17
N ALA A 308 33.09 -36.45 -6.05
CA ALA A 308 33.40 -36.41 -7.46
C ALA A 308 34.53 -35.40 -7.70
N GLU A 309 35.62 -35.86 -8.31
CA GLU A 309 36.79 -35.03 -8.61
C GLU A 309 36.47 -33.94 -9.64
N ALA A 310 35.39 -34.13 -10.40
CA ALA A 310 34.92 -33.20 -11.42
C ALA A 310 34.16 -32.02 -10.81
N LEU A 311 34.78 -30.83 -10.85
CA LEU A 311 34.23 -29.53 -10.46
C LEU A 311 32.75 -29.30 -10.89
N PRO A 312 32.30 -29.69 -12.10
CA PRO A 312 30.92 -29.46 -12.55
C PRO A 312 29.87 -30.20 -11.70
N SER A 313 30.17 -31.41 -11.26
CA SER A 313 29.24 -32.22 -10.45
C SER A 313 29.07 -31.66 -9.04
N LEU A 314 30.15 -31.10 -8.48
CA LEU A 314 30.13 -30.40 -7.20
C LEU A 314 29.30 -29.12 -7.27
N LEU A 315 29.49 -28.32 -8.33
CA LEU A 315 28.73 -27.09 -8.58
C LEU A 315 27.25 -27.37 -8.79
N ALA A 316 26.91 -28.36 -9.63
CA ALA A 316 25.53 -28.75 -9.88
C ALA A 316 24.84 -29.27 -8.61
N GLY A 317 25.52 -30.15 -7.85
CA GLY A 317 25.00 -30.67 -6.59
C GLY A 317 24.77 -29.57 -5.55
N THR A 318 25.72 -28.65 -5.41
CA THR A 318 25.60 -27.52 -4.47
C THR A 318 24.49 -26.56 -4.90
N THR A 319 24.32 -26.31 -6.19
CA THR A 319 23.27 -25.43 -6.73
C THR A 319 21.88 -26.00 -6.47
N VAL A 320 21.62 -27.25 -6.87
CA VAL A 320 20.32 -27.92 -6.64
C VAL A 320 19.96 -27.89 -5.16
N LEU A 321 20.96 -28.14 -4.32
CA LEU A 321 20.78 -28.20 -2.90
C LEU A 321 20.55 -26.83 -2.25
N ALA A 322 21.25 -25.79 -2.73
CA ALA A 322 20.96 -24.41 -2.34
C ALA A 322 19.54 -24.02 -2.75
N LEU A 323 19.12 -24.30 -3.99
CA LEU A 323 17.75 -24.02 -4.44
C LEU A 323 16.70 -24.73 -3.57
N ALA A 324 16.90 -26.01 -3.26
CA ALA A 324 15.99 -26.78 -2.42
C ALA A 324 15.91 -26.24 -0.98
N ALA A 325 17.06 -25.93 -0.37
CA ALA A 325 17.12 -25.40 0.99
C ALA A 325 16.47 -24.01 1.09
N ASN A 326 16.74 -23.13 0.11
CA ASN A 326 16.16 -21.79 0.08
C ASN A 326 14.66 -21.81 -0.26
N SER A 327 14.18 -22.78 -1.06
CA SER A 327 12.75 -22.95 -1.32
C SER A 327 11.97 -23.24 -0.04
N TYR A 328 12.57 -24.00 0.89
CA TYR A 328 11.98 -24.23 2.21
C TYR A 328 11.97 -22.96 3.06
N GLU A 329 13.04 -22.15 3.00
CA GLU A 329 13.13 -20.88 3.71
C GLU A 329 12.08 -19.85 3.25
N LEU A 330 11.81 -19.77 1.95
CA LEU A 330 10.80 -18.87 1.40
C LEU A 330 9.41 -19.06 2.05
N LEU A 331 9.07 -20.29 2.45
CA LEU A 331 7.77 -20.60 3.05
C LEU A 331 7.59 -20.04 4.47
N CYS A 332 8.70 -19.80 5.18
CA CYS A 332 8.66 -19.39 6.59
C CYS A 332 9.08 -17.93 6.83
N THR A 333 9.68 -17.27 5.84
CA THR A 333 10.13 -15.88 5.98
C THR A 333 9.34 -14.90 5.12
N ALA A 334 8.41 -15.38 4.29
CA ALA A 334 7.65 -14.57 3.32
C ALA A 334 7.03 -13.28 3.87
N GLY A 335 6.72 -13.23 5.18
CA GLY A 335 6.22 -12.04 5.86
C GLY A 335 7.17 -10.83 5.77
N PHE A 336 8.49 -11.00 5.94
CA PHE A 336 9.44 -9.88 5.91
C PHE A 336 9.55 -9.26 4.50
N PRO A 337 9.78 -10.04 3.41
CA PRO A 337 9.65 -9.57 2.04
C PRO A 337 8.33 -8.88 1.73
N MET A 338 7.21 -9.41 2.22
CA MET A 338 5.89 -8.86 1.97
C MET A 338 5.74 -7.47 2.58
N VAL A 339 6.07 -7.30 3.86
CA VAL A 339 6.01 -5.99 4.54
C VAL A 339 6.97 -5.00 3.88
N PHE A 340 8.19 -5.44 3.57
CA PHE A 340 9.19 -4.59 2.94
C PHE A 340 8.77 -4.13 1.54
N THR A 341 8.36 -5.05 0.66
CA THR A 341 7.92 -4.73 -0.70
C THR A 341 6.66 -3.87 -0.70
N ARG A 342 5.71 -4.10 0.22
CA ARG A 342 4.54 -3.22 0.39
C ARG A 342 4.96 -1.81 0.79
N MET A 343 5.80 -1.67 1.82
CA MET A 343 6.30 -0.35 2.23
C MET A 343 7.05 0.36 1.11
N LEU A 344 7.78 -0.39 0.30
CA LEU A 344 8.49 0.13 -0.86
C LEU A 344 7.53 0.66 -1.93
N THR A 345 6.45 -0.07 -2.25
CA THR A 345 5.43 0.40 -3.22
C THR A 345 4.77 1.73 -2.82
N LEU A 346 4.73 2.07 -1.53
CA LEU A 346 4.16 3.33 -1.03
C LEU A 346 5.07 4.55 -1.26
N ARG A 347 6.31 4.36 -1.72
CA ARG A 347 7.32 5.42 -1.85
C ARG A 347 7.49 5.97 -3.28
N GLU A 348 6.59 5.62 -4.21
CA GLU A 348 6.57 6.10 -5.60
C GLU A 348 7.97 6.22 -6.25
N LEU A 349 8.77 5.16 -6.14
CA LEU A 349 10.13 5.14 -6.69
C LEU A 349 10.10 4.77 -8.18
N PRO A 350 11.06 5.26 -8.98
CA PRO A 350 11.29 4.74 -10.32
C PRO A 350 11.67 3.25 -10.26
N ALA A 351 11.39 2.50 -11.33
CA ALA A 351 11.57 1.05 -11.36
C ALA A 351 12.97 0.58 -10.89
N TYR A 352 14.04 1.27 -11.29
CA TYR A 352 15.39 0.96 -10.85
C TYR A 352 15.57 1.08 -9.32
N GLY A 353 14.89 2.06 -8.70
CA GLY A 353 14.93 2.28 -7.26
C GLY A 353 14.35 1.10 -6.51
N TYR A 354 13.28 0.51 -7.02
CA TYR A 354 12.71 -0.70 -6.43
C TYR A 354 13.69 -1.87 -6.42
N TYR A 355 14.24 -2.22 -7.58
CA TYR A 355 15.19 -3.33 -7.68
C TYR A 355 16.50 -3.06 -6.92
N ALA A 356 16.95 -1.81 -6.82
CA ALA A 356 18.11 -1.44 -6.02
C ALA A 356 17.88 -1.68 -4.53
N TYR A 357 16.72 -1.31 -3.99
CA TYR A 357 16.39 -1.58 -2.59
C TYR A 357 16.17 -3.08 -2.32
N LEU A 358 15.62 -3.83 -3.26
CA LEU A 358 15.54 -5.30 -3.17
C LEU A 358 16.94 -5.93 -3.14
N ALA A 359 17.86 -5.47 -4.00
CA ALA A 359 19.24 -5.95 -4.00
C ALA A 359 19.96 -5.58 -2.69
N PHE A 360 19.77 -4.34 -2.21
CA PHE A 360 20.33 -3.89 -0.94
C PHE A 360 19.84 -4.74 0.23
N TYR A 361 18.53 -5.02 0.29
CA TYR A 361 17.94 -5.95 1.24
C TYR A 361 18.64 -7.32 1.18
N CYS A 362 18.76 -7.91 -0.02
CA CYS A 362 19.34 -9.24 -0.19
C CYS A 362 20.81 -9.29 0.25
N VAL A 363 21.59 -8.23 0.00
CA VAL A 363 22.99 -8.13 0.45
C VAL A 363 23.08 -8.16 1.97
N ILE A 364 22.25 -7.37 2.67
CA ILE A 364 22.21 -7.36 4.13
C ILE A 364 21.75 -8.72 4.66
N TYR A 365 20.75 -9.32 4.03
CA TYR A 365 20.20 -10.62 4.41
C TYR A 365 21.24 -11.75 4.32
N VAL A 366 22.04 -11.81 3.24
CA VAL A 366 23.06 -12.88 3.09
C VAL A 366 24.35 -12.63 3.88
N LEU A 367 24.55 -11.42 4.41
CA LEU A 367 25.79 -11.03 5.08
C LEU A 367 26.12 -11.92 6.29
N PRO A 368 25.20 -12.22 7.23
CA PRO A 368 25.50 -13.13 8.35
C PRO A 368 25.89 -14.53 7.88
N LEU A 369 25.23 -15.07 6.85
CA LEU A 369 25.57 -16.37 6.28
C LEU A 369 26.98 -16.36 5.68
N ALA A 370 27.32 -15.31 4.92
CA ALA A 370 28.65 -15.12 4.35
C ALA A 370 29.75 -15.02 5.42
N VAL A 371 29.50 -14.26 6.49
CA VAL A 371 30.41 -14.13 7.64
C VAL A 371 30.64 -15.49 8.30
N ILE A 372 29.58 -16.27 8.52
CA ILE A 372 29.70 -17.58 9.15
C ILE A 372 30.48 -18.56 8.27
N VAL A 373 30.22 -18.59 6.94
CA VAL A 373 31.00 -19.38 5.99
C VAL A 373 32.48 -18.99 6.03
N GLY A 374 32.78 -17.69 6.07
CA GLY A 374 34.14 -17.17 6.19
C GLY A 374 34.83 -17.65 7.47
N ILE A 375 34.20 -17.45 8.63
CA ILE A 375 34.72 -17.89 9.94
C ILE A 375 34.96 -19.40 9.95
N PHE A 376 33.99 -20.19 9.45
CA PHE A 376 34.08 -21.65 9.43
C PHE A 376 35.21 -22.14 8.54
N THR A 377 35.40 -21.51 7.38
CA THR A 377 36.50 -21.83 6.45
C THR A 377 37.87 -21.55 7.09
N VAL A 378 38.01 -20.45 7.83
CA VAL A 378 39.27 -20.11 8.51
C VAL A 378 39.55 -21.05 9.69
N LYS A 379 38.53 -21.34 10.50
CA LYS A 379 38.65 -22.15 11.74
C LYS A 379 38.61 -23.67 11.53
N LEU A 380 38.58 -24.16 10.29
CA LEU A 380 38.62 -25.59 9.93
C LEU A 380 37.60 -26.49 10.65
N GLY A 381 36.44 -25.94 11.04
CA GLY A 381 35.24 -26.73 11.34
C GLY A 381 35.31 -27.74 12.50
N GLU A 382 35.93 -27.40 13.63
CA GLU A 382 36.11 -28.32 14.77
C GLU A 382 34.84 -28.65 15.58
N ARG A 383 33.70 -27.98 15.34
CA ARG A 383 32.48 -28.18 16.16
C ARG A 383 31.32 -28.74 15.35
N LYS A 384 30.94 -29.98 15.65
CA LYS A 384 29.66 -30.56 15.26
C LYS A 384 28.57 -30.06 16.20
N LEU A 385 27.43 -29.62 15.66
CA LEU A 385 26.25 -29.33 16.45
C LEU A 385 25.71 -30.63 17.05
N THR A 386 25.35 -30.59 18.34
CA THR A 386 24.78 -31.75 19.02
C THR A 386 23.31 -31.94 18.61
N GLN A 387 22.80 -33.17 18.72
CA GLN A 387 21.40 -33.47 18.43
C GLN A 387 20.44 -32.60 19.28
N TRP A 388 20.82 -32.31 20.53
CA TRP A 388 20.10 -31.40 21.42
C TRP A 388 20.00 -29.98 20.84
N GLN A 389 21.12 -29.41 20.36
CA GLN A 389 21.13 -28.08 19.74
C GLN A 389 20.24 -28.03 18.50
N GLY A 390 20.21 -29.11 17.70
CA GLY A 390 19.30 -29.24 16.57
C GLY A 390 17.82 -29.29 16.97
N ARG A 391 17.46 -30.00 18.06
CA ARG A 391 16.10 -30.01 18.60
C ARG A 391 15.68 -28.64 19.12
N VAL A 392 16.53 -27.97 19.88
CA VAL A 392 16.25 -26.61 20.39
C VAL A 392 16.04 -25.63 19.23
N LEU A 393 16.85 -25.71 18.17
CA LEU A 393 16.65 -24.84 17.00
C LEU A 393 15.30 -25.11 16.32
N LYS A 394 14.91 -26.38 16.16
CA LYS A 394 13.58 -26.73 15.63
C LYS A 394 12.44 -26.16 16.48
N LEU A 395 12.58 -26.17 17.80
CA LEU A 395 11.59 -25.58 18.70
C LEU A 395 11.48 -24.07 18.50
N VAL A 396 12.62 -23.37 18.48
CA VAL A 396 12.65 -21.92 18.20
C VAL A 396 12.01 -21.63 16.84
N SER A 397 12.33 -22.44 15.82
CA SER A 397 11.74 -22.34 14.48
C SER A 397 10.23 -22.55 14.48
N GLY A 398 9.76 -23.63 15.08
CA GLY A 398 8.34 -23.95 15.14
C GLY A 398 7.54 -22.87 15.88
N LEU A 399 8.05 -22.39 17.02
CA LEU A 399 7.38 -21.34 17.79
C LEU A 399 7.34 -20.00 17.06
N MET A 400 8.42 -19.61 16.35
CA MET A 400 8.43 -18.37 15.58
C MET A 400 7.45 -18.47 14.39
N MET A 401 7.44 -19.60 13.68
CA MET A 401 6.51 -19.82 12.56
C MET A 401 5.05 -19.83 13.03
N LEU A 402 4.75 -20.47 14.16
CA LEU A 402 3.42 -20.43 14.78
C LEU A 402 3.02 -19.01 15.18
N GLY A 403 3.92 -18.29 15.84
CA GLY A 403 3.68 -16.92 16.28
C GLY A 403 3.41 -15.99 15.09
N LEU A 404 4.26 -16.05 14.06
CA LEU A 404 4.14 -15.22 12.87
C LEU A 404 2.90 -15.61 12.04
N GLY A 405 2.60 -16.91 11.89
CA GLY A 405 1.38 -17.40 11.26
C GLY A 405 0.11 -16.95 11.99
N LEU A 406 0.11 -16.96 13.33
CA LEU A 406 -1.01 -16.49 14.14
C LEU A 406 -1.22 -14.98 13.99
N VAL A 407 -0.13 -14.19 14.01
CA VAL A 407 -0.20 -12.75 13.79
C VAL A 407 -0.75 -12.43 12.39
N LEU A 408 -0.30 -13.14 11.35
CA LEU A 408 -0.82 -12.96 9.98
C LEU A 408 -2.32 -13.30 9.85
N LEU A 409 -2.86 -14.19 10.68
CA LEU A 409 -4.28 -14.58 10.64
C LEU A 409 -5.18 -13.71 11.50
N ILE A 410 -4.70 -13.23 12.65
CA ILE A 410 -5.47 -12.37 13.56
C ILE A 410 -5.46 -10.93 13.06
N ASP A 411 -4.27 -10.37 12.90
CA ASP A 411 -4.09 -8.99 12.46
C ASP A 411 -2.66 -8.76 11.92
N PRO A 412 -2.48 -8.79 10.59
CA PRO A 412 -1.18 -8.50 9.96
C PRO A 412 -0.59 -7.14 10.34
N SER A 413 -1.42 -6.19 10.80
CA SER A 413 -0.95 -4.85 11.17
C SER A 413 -0.06 -4.86 12.43
N LEU A 414 -0.15 -5.90 13.26
CA LEU A 414 0.76 -6.10 14.39
C LEU A 414 2.23 -6.24 13.96
N LEU A 415 2.50 -6.79 12.77
CA LEU A 415 3.88 -6.88 12.23
C LEU A 415 4.41 -5.51 11.78
N ASN A 416 3.52 -4.56 11.46
CA ASN A 416 3.90 -3.19 11.12
C ASN A 416 4.40 -2.42 12.35
N ASN A 417 4.08 -2.89 13.56
CA ASN A 417 4.59 -2.32 14.80
C ASN A 417 5.90 -3.04 15.20
N PRO A 418 7.07 -2.37 15.24
CA PRO A 418 8.33 -2.96 15.66
C PRO A 418 8.27 -3.52 17.07
N LEU A 419 7.45 -2.92 17.94
CA LEU A 419 7.25 -3.38 19.30
C LEU A 419 6.46 -4.69 19.31
N GLY A 420 5.51 -4.86 18.39
CA GLY A 420 4.83 -6.13 18.14
C GLY A 420 5.77 -7.22 17.63
N SER A 421 6.58 -6.90 16.61
CA SER A 421 7.58 -7.83 16.05
C SER A 421 8.69 -8.20 17.06
N ALA A 422 9.17 -7.23 17.85
CA ALA A 422 10.16 -7.46 18.89
C ALA A 422 9.58 -8.23 20.08
N ALA A 423 8.35 -7.94 20.50
CA ALA A 423 7.65 -8.71 21.52
C ALA A 423 7.42 -10.16 21.08
N LEU A 424 7.00 -10.37 19.83
CA LEU A 424 6.84 -11.70 19.24
C LEU A 424 8.15 -12.49 19.31
N LEU A 425 9.27 -11.88 18.91
CA LEU A 425 10.59 -12.51 18.97
C LEU A 425 11.00 -12.80 20.42
N ALA A 426 10.88 -11.83 21.32
CA ALA A 426 11.27 -11.96 22.71
C ALA A 426 10.46 -13.04 23.45
N VAL A 427 9.13 -13.04 23.28
CA VAL A 427 8.23 -14.05 23.85
C VAL A 427 8.58 -15.42 23.29
N THR A 428 8.81 -15.53 21.97
CA THR A 428 9.16 -16.80 21.35
C THR A 428 10.48 -17.36 21.90
N LEU A 429 11.52 -16.53 22.00
CA LEU A 429 12.81 -16.94 22.56
C LEU A 429 12.70 -17.31 24.04
N ALA A 430 11.93 -16.56 24.82
CA ALA A 430 11.70 -16.85 26.24
C ALA A 430 10.96 -18.18 26.45
N VAL A 431 9.89 -18.41 25.67
CA VAL A 431 9.12 -19.67 25.71
C VAL A 431 9.98 -20.84 25.24
N ALA A 432 10.73 -20.68 24.15
CA ALA A 432 11.64 -21.71 23.66
C ALA A 432 12.72 -22.06 24.70
N ALA A 433 13.31 -21.05 25.35
CA ALA A 433 14.30 -21.24 26.41
C ALA A 433 13.69 -21.95 27.63
N LEU A 434 12.51 -21.54 28.08
CA LEU A 434 11.80 -22.17 29.19
C LEU A 434 11.50 -23.65 28.89
N LEU A 435 10.93 -23.94 27.72
CA LEU A 435 10.62 -25.30 27.30
C LEU A 435 11.87 -26.16 27.13
N ALA A 436 12.96 -25.61 26.57
CA ALA A 436 14.25 -26.29 26.47
C ALA A 436 14.83 -26.61 27.86
N LEU A 437 14.76 -25.67 28.81
CA LEU A 437 15.22 -25.87 30.18
C LEU A 437 14.40 -26.93 30.93
N LEU A 438 13.06 -26.91 30.78
CA LEU A 438 12.16 -27.90 31.36
C LEU A 438 12.40 -29.29 30.77
N ALA A 439 12.58 -29.40 29.45
CA ALA A 439 12.89 -30.65 28.78
C ALA A 439 14.25 -31.23 29.21
N ARG A 440 15.25 -30.37 29.41
CA ARG A 440 16.57 -30.78 29.91
C ARG A 440 16.51 -31.26 31.36
N LYS A 441 15.70 -30.62 32.22
CA LYS A 441 15.45 -31.07 33.61
C LYS A 441 14.71 -32.42 33.69
N ARG A 442 13.87 -32.75 32.71
CA ARG A 442 13.11 -34.02 32.65
C ARG A 442 13.88 -35.19 32.01
N GLY A 443 15.17 -35.04 31.73
CA GLY A 443 16.01 -36.12 31.21
C GLY A 443 15.89 -36.37 29.70
N ALA A 444 15.32 -35.45 28.91
CA ALA A 444 15.20 -35.59 27.46
C ALA A 444 16.49 -35.25 26.66
N GLY A 445 17.66 -35.27 27.33
CA GLY A 445 18.96 -34.82 26.82
C GLY A 445 19.60 -35.78 25.82
#